data_AF-W1YC53-F1
#
_entry.id   AF-W1YC53-F1
#
_cell.length_a   1.000
_cell.length_b   1.000
_cell.length_c   1.000
_cell.angle_alpha   90.00
_cell.angle_beta   90.00
_cell.angle_gamma   90.00
#
_symmetry.space_group_name_H-M   'P 1'
#
loop_
_entity.id
_entity.type
_entity.pdbx_description
1 polymer ?
#
loop_
_entity_poly.entity_id
_entity_poly.type
_entity_poly.pdbx_seq_one_letter_code
_entity_poly.pdbx_strand_id
1 'polypeptide(L)' 'SLSGLITGSIVGIVLRWGASVTSGAVVFASYAPQGQNPWVYSMIYNASYMVPDGLLNIAVLLFIYQGV' A
#
# COMPACT_ATOMS: atom_id res chain seq x y z
N SER A 1 0.04 -9.56 -20.38
CA SER A 1 1.43 -10.02 -20.24
C SER A 1 1.78 -10.05 -18.77
N LEU A 2 2.71 -10.93 -18.36
CA LEU A 2 3.12 -11.05 -16.96
C LEU A 2 3.70 -9.75 -16.39
N SER A 3 4.55 -9.10 -17.17
CA SER A 3 5.17 -7.82 -16.81
C SER A 3 4.12 -6.73 -16.60
N GLY A 4 3.09 -6.64 -17.44
CA GLY A 4 2.00 -5.67 -17.29
C GLY A 4 1.18 -5.89 -16.01
N LEU A 5 0.92 -7.14 -15.65
CA LEU A 5 0.21 -7.48 -14.41
C LEU A 5 1.00 -7.04 -13.19
N ILE A 6 2.29 -7.38 -13.12
CA ILE A 6 3.15 -7.05 -11.98
C ILE A 6 3.32 -5.54 -11.86
N THR A 7 3.69 -4.87 -12.96
CA THR A 7 3.92 -3.42 -12.96
C THR A 7 2.64 -2.64 -12.66
N GLY A 8 1.51 -3.01 -13.26
CA GLY A 8 0.22 -2.39 -12.98
C GLY A 8 -0.22 -2.57 -11.52
N SER A 9 0.00 -3.77 -10.95
CA SER A 9 -0.30 -4.04 -9.55
C SER A 9 0.55 -3.19 -8.61
N ILE A 10 1.87 -3.10 -8.86
CA ILE A 10 2.78 -2.27 -8.06
C ILE A 10 2.37 -0.80 -8.12
N VAL A 11 2.08 -0.28 -9.33
CA VAL A 11 1.63 1.12 -9.51
C VAL A 11 0.32 1.35 -8.75
N GLY A 12 -0.64 0.44 -8.84
CA GLY A 12 -1.90 0.52 -8.09
C GLY A 12 -1.71 0.54 -6.58
N ILE A 13 -0.85 -0.33 -6.05
CA ILE A 13 -0.53 -0.39 -4.61
C ILE A 13 0.13 0.92 -4.15
N VAL A 14 1.08 1.46 -4.92
CA VAL A 14 1.78 2.71 -4.58
C VAL A 14 0.84 3.91 -4.61
N LEU A 15 -0.03 4.03 -5.62
CA LEU A 15 -1.02 5.11 -5.70
C LEU A 15 -2.03 5.02 -4.55
N ARG A 16 -2.53 3.81 -4.25
CA ARG A 16 -3.40 3.55 -3.10
C ARG A 16 -2.70 3.93 -1.80
N TRP A 17 -1.43 3.56 -1.63
CA TRP A 17 -0.64 3.90 -0.44
C TRP A 17 -0.48 5.42 -0.30
N GLY A 18 -0.16 6.13 -1.38
CA GLY A 18 -0.06 7.60 -1.36
C GLY A 18 -1.36 8.29 -0.94
N ALA A 19 -2.50 7.82 -1.44
CA ALA A 19 -3.81 8.32 -1.01
C ALA A 19 -4.09 8.04 0.48
N SER A 20 -3.80 6.83 0.95
CA SER A 20 -3.97 6.45 2.35
C SER A 20 -3.02 7.20 3.30
N VAL A 21 -1.78 7.46 2.87
CA VAL A 21 -0.81 8.28 3.63
C VAL A 21 -1.29 9.71 3.74
N THR A 22 -1.79 10.29 2.64
CA THR A 22 -2.33 11.66 2.65
C THR A 22 -3.53 11.76 3.58
N SER A 23 -4.47 10.82 3.49
CA SER A 23 -5.61 10.73 4.41
C SER A 23 -5.15 10.55 5.86
N GLY A 24 -4.18 9.66 6.11
CA GLY A 24 -3.69 9.41 7.45
C GLY A 24 -2.96 10.60 8.07
N ALA A 25 -2.20 11.34 7.28
CA ALA A 25 -1.47 12.52 7.75
C ALA A 25 -2.35 13.78 7.90
N VAL A 26 -3.45 13.90 7.15
CA VAL A 26 -4.32 15.09 7.16
C VAL A 26 -5.59 14.88 8.00
N VAL A 27 -6.26 13.73 7.85
CA VAL A 27 -7.54 13.42 8.51
C VAL A 27 -7.31 12.69 9.83
N PHE A 28 -6.34 11.77 9.88
CA PHE A 28 -6.08 10.91 11.04
C PHE A 28 -4.80 11.29 11.80
N ALA A 29 -4.34 12.54 11.66
CA ALA A 29 -3.11 13.02 12.29
C ALA A 29 -3.10 12.85 13.81
N SER A 30 -4.27 12.94 14.45
CA SER A 30 -4.45 12.81 15.91
C SER A 30 -4.12 11.42 16.45
N TYR A 31 -4.03 10.40 15.59
CA TYR A 31 -3.63 9.05 15.99
C TYR A 31 -2.10 8.89 16.04
N ALA A 32 -1.33 9.86 15.52
CA ALA A 32 0.11 9.85 15.66
C ALA A 32 0.51 10.00 17.14
N PRO A 33 1.44 9.17 17.65
CA PRO A 33 1.99 9.31 18.99
C PRO A 33 2.50 10.72 19.28
N GLN A 34 2.43 11.15 20.53
CA GLN A 34 2.91 12.48 20.93
C GLN A 34 4.38 12.67 20.52
N GLY A 35 4.65 13.79 19.84
CA GLY A 35 5.98 14.12 19.35
C GLY A 35 6.38 13.44 18.04
N GLN A 36 5.55 12.56 17.46
CA GLN A 36 5.84 11.94 16.16
C GLN A 36 5.24 12.77 15.01
N ASN A 37 6.00 12.92 13.92
CA ASN A 37 5.49 13.56 12.70
C ASN A 37 4.36 12.71 12.09
N PRO A 38 3.14 13.27 11.89
CA PRO A 38 1.99 12.53 11.34
C PRO A 38 2.23 11.91 9.96
N TRP A 39 3.04 12.53 9.10
CA TRP A 39 3.40 11.96 7.79
C TRP A 39 4.25 10.71 7.94
N VAL A 40 5.27 10.75 8.82
CA VAL A 40 6.13 9.59 9.07
C VAL A 40 5.34 8.45 9.70
N TYR A 41 4.51 8.77 10.71
CA TYR A 41 3.61 7.81 11.32
C TYR A 41 2.69 7.16 10.28
N SER A 42 2.03 7.99 9.46
CA SER A 42 1.09 7.50 8.45
C SER A 42 1.76 6.68 7.35
N MET A 43 2.96 7.05 6.89
CA MET A 43 3.73 6.28 5.93
C MET A 43 4.04 4.88 6.45
N ILE A 44 4.60 4.78 7.66
CA ILE A 44 4.98 3.50 8.27
C ILE A 44 3.73 2.65 8.56
N TYR A 45 2.70 3.26 9.16
CA TYR A 45 1.45 2.59 9.46
C TYR A 45 0.81 2.01 8.20
N ASN A 46 0.63 2.82 7.14
CA ASN A 46 0.04 2.32 5.90
C ASN A 46 0.93 1.30 5.19
N ALA A 47 2.26 1.48 5.19
CA ALA A 47 3.16 0.52 4.58
C ALA A 47 3.11 -0.85 5.29
N SER A 48 2.97 -0.85 6.62
CA SER A 48 3.04 -2.07 7.45
C SER A 48 2.01 -3.14 7.06
N TYR A 49 0.81 -2.74 6.64
CA TYR A 49 -0.21 -3.67 6.15
C TYR A 49 -0.30 -3.73 4.62
N MET A 50 -0.03 -2.63 3.91
CA MET A 50 -0.20 -2.59 2.45
C MET A 50 0.91 -3.30 1.68
N VAL A 51 2.14 -3.32 2.20
CA VAL A 51 3.23 -4.07 1.56
C VAL A 51 2.94 -5.58 1.58
N PRO A 52 2.64 -6.23 2.72
CA PRO A 52 2.29 -7.65 2.73
C PRO A 52 0.97 -7.93 1.95
N ASP A 53 -0.05 -7.08 2.06
CA ASP A 53 -1.29 -7.17 1.25
C ASP A 53 -0.97 -7.13 -0.25
N GLY A 54 -0.11 -6.20 -0.67
CA GLY A 54 0.30 -6.03 -2.06
C GLY A 54 1.07 -7.22 -2.62
N LEU A 55 1.99 -7.79 -1.85
CA LEU A 55 2.71 -9.01 -2.24
C LEU A 55 1.76 -10.20 -2.38
N LEU A 56 0.82 -10.37 -1.43
CA LEU A 56 -0.19 -11.42 -1.49
C LEU A 56 -1.09 -11.24 -2.72
N ASN A 57 -1.53 -10.00 -2.98
CA ASN A 57 -2.38 -9.68 -4.12
C ASN A 57 -1.69 -10.03 -5.45
N ILE A 58 -0.43 -9.64 -5.61
CA ILE A 58 0.38 -10.01 -6.79
C ILE A 58 0.50 -11.52 -6.89
N ALA A 59 0.81 -12.23 -5.79
CA ALA A 59 0.92 -13.68 -5.81
C ALA A 59 -0.39 -14.34 -6.28
N VAL A 60 -1.54 -13.93 -5.75
CA VAL A 60 -2.86 -14.44 -6.16
C VAL A 60 -3.15 -14.12 -7.62
N LEU A 61 -2.88 -12.90 -8.08
CA LEU A 61 -3.06 -12.50 -9.47
C LEU A 61 -2.18 -13.31 -10.42
N LEU A 62 -0.95 -13.65 -10.01
CA LEU A 62 -0.05 -14.52 -10.77
C LEU A 62 -0.61 -15.94 -10.87
N PHE A 63 -1.13 -16.49 -9.77
CA PHE A 63 -1.78 -17.81 -9.78
C PHE A 63 -2.98 -17.84 -10.73
N ILE A 64 -3.86 -16.83 -10.67
CA ILE A 64 -5.04 -16.71 -11.56
C ILE A 64 -4.61 -16.51 -13.03
N TYR A 65 -3.57 -15.71 -13.28
CA TYR A 65 -3.09 -15.47 -14.63
C TYR A 65 -2.43 -16.70 -15.27
N GLN A 66 -1.84 -17.59 -14.46
CA GLN A 66 -1.16 -18.80 -14.94
C GLN A 66 -2.07 -20.02 -15.10
N GLY A 67 -3.33 -19.96 -14.68
CA GLY A 67 -4.28 -21.05 -14.92
C GLY A 67 -4.16 -22.18 -13.89
N VAL A 68 -4.48 -21.97 -12.62
CA VAL A 68 -5.91 -22.09 -12.23
C VAL A 68 -6.85 -21.34 -13.15
#